data_AF-A0AAW9E904-F1
#
_entry.id   AF-A0AAW9E904-F1
#
_cell.length_a   1.000
_cell.length_b   1.000
_cell.length_c   1.000
_cell.angle_alpha   90.00
_cell.angle_beta   90.00
_cell.angle_gamma   90.00
#
_symmetry.space_group_name_H-M   'P 1'
#
loop_
_entity.id
_entity.type
_entity.pdbx_description
1 polymer ?
#
loop_
_entity_poly.entity_id
_entity_poly.type
_entity_poly.pdbx_seq_one_letter_code
_entity_poly.pdbx_strand_id
1 'polypeptide(L)'
;VRGDTLSCVIIDKLPFTAPDDPLLRARIEDCQLRGGDAFRDVQIPDAVITLKQGVGRLIRDIHDYGAIIVCDDRLVSRPYGEVFLSSLPPSPRTRSLEKTSYFLSQRAQRNEIVSES
;
A
#
# COMPACT_ATOMS: atom_id res chain seq x y z
N VAL A 1 17.24 -16.65 7.36
CA VAL A 1 17.76 -15.27 7.51
C VAL A 1 16.67 -14.43 8.16
N ARG A 2 16.70 -14.28 9.50
CA ARG A 2 15.93 -13.26 10.23
C ARG A 2 16.89 -12.09 10.41
N GLY A 3 17.00 -11.27 9.38
CA GLY A 3 17.89 -10.11 9.34
C GLY A 3 17.14 -9.01 8.62
N ASP A 4 17.03 -7.88 9.29
CA ASP A 4 16.33 -6.67 8.88
C ASP A 4 14.90 -6.90 8.39
N THR A 5 13.95 -6.90 9.33
CA THR A 5 12.53 -6.77 9.01
C THR A 5 12.36 -5.61 8.04
N LEU A 6 11.82 -5.91 6.86
CA LEU A 6 11.54 -4.92 5.83
C LEU A 6 10.62 -3.87 6.46
N SER A 7 11.18 -2.73 6.83
CA SER A 7 10.54 -1.74 7.70
C SER A 7 10.01 -0.52 6.94
N CYS A 8 10.23 -0.48 5.62
CA CYS A 8 9.74 0.59 4.77
C CYS A 8 9.32 0.07 3.40
N VAL A 9 8.12 0.44 2.96
CA VAL A 9 7.61 0.24 1.61
C VAL A 9 7.34 1.60 1.01
N ILE A 10 7.99 1.93 -0.11
CA ILE A 10 7.79 3.18 -0.84
C ILE A 10 7.03 2.87 -2.13
N ILE A 11 5.94 3.60 -2.34
CA ILE A 11 5.06 3.51 -3.50
C ILE A 11 5.12 4.86 -4.19
N ASP A 12 5.87 4.93 -5.28
CA ASP A 12 5.99 6.15 -6.09
C ASP A 12 4.62 6.59 -6.63
N LYS A 13 3.87 5.62 -7.18
CA LYS A 13 2.56 5.83 -7.81
C LYS A 13 1.61 4.70 -7.46
N LEU A 14 0.32 5.01 -7.39
CA LEU A 14 -0.73 4.01 -7.22
C LEU A 14 -0.62 2.94 -8.32
N PRO A 15 -0.64 1.64 -7.96
CA PRO A 15 -0.27 0.54 -8.85
C PRO A 15 -1.42 0.16 -9.78
N PHE A 16 -1.78 1.07 -10.69
CA PHE A 16 -2.72 0.78 -11.75
C PHE A 16 -2.05 -0.11 -12.81
N THR A 17 -2.69 -1.24 -13.11
CA THR A 17 -2.28 -2.14 -14.17
C THR A 17 -2.33 -1.44 -15.53
N ALA A 18 -1.35 -1.73 -16.37
CA ALA A 18 -1.22 -1.09 -17.67
C ALA A 18 -2.41 -1.49 -18.58
N PRO A 19 -2.97 -0.56 -19.38
CA PRO A 19 -4.16 -0.82 -20.20
C PRO A 19 -3.96 -1.89 -21.28
N ASP A 20 -2.72 -2.22 -21.61
CA ASP A 20 -2.36 -3.25 -22.59
C ASP A 20 -2.32 -4.67 -22.00
N ASP A 21 -2.50 -4.83 -20.68
CA ASP A 21 -2.66 -6.14 -20.06
C ASP A 21 -3.91 -6.86 -20.62
N PRO A 22 -3.76 -8.03 -21.27
CA PRO A 22 -4.88 -8.70 -21.95
C PRO A 22 -6.01 -9.09 -21.00
N LEU A 23 -5.69 -9.45 -19.76
CA LEU A 23 -6.70 -9.86 -18.78
C LEU A 23 -7.48 -8.65 -18.28
N LEU A 24 -6.79 -7.54 -17.98
CA LEU A 24 -7.43 -6.29 -17.62
C LEU A 24 -8.36 -5.81 -18.74
N ARG A 25 -7.91 -5.85 -20.00
CA ARG A 25 -8.73 -5.48 -21.16
C ARG A 25 -10.01 -6.30 -21.24
N ALA A 26 -9.91 -7.62 -21.14
CA ALA A 26 -11.07 -8.50 -21.17
C ALA A 26 -12.08 -8.16 -20.06
N ARG A 27 -11.58 -7.84 -18.85
CA ARG A 27 -12.44 -7.43 -17.72
C ARG A 27 -13.09 -6.06 -17.93
N ILE A 28 -12.35 -5.11 -18.51
CA ILE A 28 -12.87 -3.78 -18.86
C ILE A 28 -13.98 -3.92 -19.91
N GLU A 29 -13.76 -4.70 -20.97
CA GLU A 29 -14.74 -4.93 -22.04
C GLU A 29 -16.02 -5.60 -21.49
N ASP A 30 -15.89 -6.67 -20.68
CA ASP A 30 -17.06 -7.32 -20.04
C ASP A 30 -17.84 -6.37 -19.12
N CYS A 31 -17.14 -5.54 -18.34
CA CYS A 31 -17.79 -4.55 -17.47
C CYS A 31 -18.57 -3.50 -18.29
N GLN A 32 -17.98 -3.01 -19.37
CA GLN A 32 -18.62 -2.03 -20.27
C GLN A 32 -19.84 -2.62 -20.98
N LEU A 33 -19.76 -3.88 -21.44
CA LEU A 33 -20.90 -4.59 -22.06
C LEU A 33 -22.10 -4.72 -21.11
N ARG A 34 -21.84 -4.77 -19.80
CA ARG A 34 -22.88 -4.80 -18.76
C ARG A 34 -23.35 -3.40 -18.32
N GLY A 35 -22.83 -2.34 -18.94
CA GLY A 35 -23.15 -0.94 -18.62
C GLY A 35 -22.52 -0.41 -17.33
N GLY A 36 -21.45 -1.06 -16.84
CA GLY A 36 -20.74 -0.66 -15.63
C GLY A 36 -19.65 0.39 -15.85
N ASP A 37 -19.07 0.88 -14.75
CA ASP A 37 -17.92 1.79 -14.79
C ASP A 37 -16.64 0.98 -14.61
N ALA A 38 -15.96 0.67 -15.72
CA ALA A 38 -14.75 -0.16 -15.68
C ALA A 38 -13.62 0.43 -14.83
N PHE A 39 -13.54 1.76 -14.69
CA PHE A 39 -12.55 2.36 -13.81
C PHE A 39 -12.86 2.02 -12.35
N ARG A 40 -14.11 2.25 -11.93
CA ARG A 40 -14.56 2.00 -10.55
C ARG A 40 -14.65 0.52 -10.20
N ASP A 41 -15.16 -0.30 -11.11
CA ASP A 41 -15.57 -1.68 -10.84
C ASP A 41 -14.49 -2.71 -11.19
N VAL A 42 -13.49 -2.33 -11.99
CA VAL A 42 -12.39 -3.22 -12.40
C VAL A 42 -11.05 -2.64 -11.97
N GLN A 43 -10.67 -1.45 -12.45
CA GLN A 43 -9.32 -0.92 -12.26
C GLN A 43 -9.01 -0.56 -10.80
N ILE A 44 -9.95 0.05 -10.08
CA ILE A 44 -9.75 0.40 -8.67
C ILE A 44 -9.57 -0.86 -7.81
N PRO A 45 -10.45 -1.88 -7.86
CA PRO A 45 -10.24 -3.13 -7.14
C PRO A 45 -8.91 -3.82 -7.47
N ASP A 46 -8.52 -3.84 -8.74
CA ASP A 46 -7.27 -4.44 -9.20
C ASP A 46 -6.04 -3.75 -8.59
N ALA A 47 -6.00 -2.42 -8.64
CA ALA A 47 -4.93 -1.63 -8.03
C ALA A 47 -4.91 -1.78 -6.49
N VAL A 48 -6.07 -1.89 -5.85
CA VAL A 48 -6.16 -2.14 -4.39
C VAL A 48 -5.58 -3.51 -4.02
N ILE A 49 -5.85 -4.55 -4.80
CA ILE A 49 -5.28 -5.88 -4.58
C ILE A 49 -3.75 -5.80 -4.67
N THR A 50 -3.22 -5.16 -5.72
CA THR A 50 -1.78 -4.99 -5.90
C THR A 50 -1.15 -4.20 -4.75
N LEU A 51 -1.82 -3.13 -4.28
CA LEU A 51 -1.39 -2.37 -3.10
C LEU A 51 -1.30 -3.26 -1.86
N LYS A 52 -2.34 -4.04 -1.57
CA LYS A 52 -2.37 -4.95 -0.41
C LYS A 52 -1.24 -5.98 -0.45
N GLN A 53 -0.92 -6.50 -1.63
CA GLN A 53 0.21 -7.43 -1.80
C GLN A 53 1.55 -6.76 -1.51
N GLY A 54 1.74 -5.50 -1.94
CA GLY A 54 2.93 -4.71 -1.59
C GLY A 54 3.05 -4.50 -0.08
N VAL A 55 1.95 -4.19 0.60
CA VAL A 55 1.90 -3.98 2.05
C VAL A 55 2.10 -5.27 2.85
N GLY A 56 1.61 -6.40 2.35
CA GLY A 56 1.85 -7.72 2.97
C GLY A 56 3.33 -8.11 3.01
N ARG A 57 4.19 -7.46 2.20
CA ARG A 57 5.65 -7.64 2.30
C ARG A 57 6.26 -6.94 3.52
N LEU A 58 5.58 -5.94 4.08
CA LEU A 58 6.00 -5.13 5.24
C LEU A 58 5.61 -5.79 6.56
N ILE A 59 4.35 -6.20 6.70
CA ILE A 59 3.81 -6.77 7.94
C ILE A 59 3.66 -8.29 7.75
N ARG A 60 4.63 -9.06 8.24
CA ARG A 60 4.68 -10.52 8.13
C ARG A 60 4.39 -11.23 9.45
N ASP A 61 4.57 -10.52 10.57
CA ASP A 61 4.29 -10.96 11.93
C ASP A 61 3.58 -9.84 12.72
N ILE A 62 2.90 -10.18 13.82
CA ILE A 62 2.24 -9.24 14.72
C ILE A 62 3.22 -8.28 15.41
N HIS A 63 4.50 -8.65 15.46
CA HIS A 63 5.56 -7.84 16.03
C HIS A 63 6.26 -6.94 15.01
N ASP A 64 5.97 -7.11 13.72
CA ASP A 64 6.55 -6.29 12.67
C ASP A 64 6.05 -4.84 12.76
N TYR A 65 6.93 -3.92 12.44
CA TYR A 65 6.61 -2.51 12.31
C TYR A 65 7.21 -1.98 11.01
N GLY A 66 6.61 -0.91 10.51
CA GLY A 66 7.18 -0.23 9.37
C GLY A 66 6.38 0.99 8.93
N ALA A 67 6.86 1.61 7.87
CA ALA A 67 6.22 2.75 7.24
C ALA A 67 5.83 2.39 5.80
N ILE A 68 4.64 2.83 5.39
CA ILE A 68 4.22 2.86 3.99
C ILE A 68 4.28 4.32 3.56
N ILE A 69 5.13 4.62 2.58
CA ILE A 69 5.29 5.96 2.03
C ILE A 69 4.66 5.95 0.64
N VAL A 70 3.60 6.73 0.44
CA VAL A 70 2.95 6.87 -0.86
C VAL A 70 3.25 8.27 -1.40
N CYS A 71 3.95 8.35 -2.53
CA CYS A 71 4.35 9.60 -3.18
C CYS A 71 3.34 10.10 -4.22
N ASP A 72 2.12 9.57 -4.19
CA ASP A 72 1.06 9.86 -5.15
C ASP A 72 -0.02 10.73 -4.53
N ASP A 73 -0.10 11.99 -4.97
CA ASP A 73 -1.10 12.95 -4.47
C ASP A 73 -2.54 12.48 -4.72
N ARG A 74 -2.77 11.61 -5.72
CA ARG A 74 -4.11 11.07 -6.02
C ARG A 74 -4.71 10.32 -4.84
N LEU A 75 -3.89 9.80 -3.93
CA LEU A 75 -4.34 9.15 -2.70
C LEU A 75 -5.19 10.09 -1.82
N VAL A 76 -4.93 11.39 -1.87
CA VAL A 76 -5.62 12.41 -1.05
C VAL A 76 -6.46 13.38 -1.88
N SER A 77 -6.15 13.57 -3.16
CA SER A 77 -6.84 14.53 -4.03
C SER A 77 -7.97 13.92 -4.86
N ARG A 78 -8.08 12.59 -4.98
CA ARG A 78 -9.13 11.93 -5.75
C ARG A 78 -10.12 11.19 -4.84
N PRO A 79 -11.43 11.18 -5.17
CA PRO A 79 -12.43 10.49 -4.35
C PRO A 79 -12.15 9.00 -4.11
N TYR A 80 -11.57 8.32 -5.09
CA TYR A 80 -11.21 6.91 -4.97
C TYR A 80 -10.03 6.67 -4.03
N GLY A 81 -9.27 7.71 -3.64
CA GLY A 81 -8.15 7.59 -2.71
C GLY A 81 -8.57 7.00 -1.37
N GLU A 82 -9.79 7.29 -0.91
CA GLU A 82 -10.34 6.71 0.32
C GLU A 82 -10.52 5.19 0.23
N VAL A 83 -10.78 4.64 -0.96
CA VAL A 83 -10.84 3.19 -1.18
C VAL A 83 -9.47 2.56 -0.96
N PHE A 84 -8.39 3.20 -1.42
CA PHE A 84 -7.03 2.74 -1.14
C PHE A 84 -6.69 2.85 0.34
N LEU A 85 -7.00 3.98 0.99
CA LEU A 85 -6.71 4.22 2.41
C LEU A 85 -7.44 3.22 3.32
N SER A 86 -8.74 2.99 3.07
CA SER A 86 -9.54 2.01 3.81
C SER A 86 -9.13 0.55 3.56
N SER A 87 -8.40 0.30 2.47
CA SER A 87 -7.86 -1.02 2.16
C SER A 87 -6.60 -1.37 2.96
N LEU A 88 -5.92 -0.36 3.52
CA LEU A 88 -4.72 -0.52 4.33
C LEU A 88 -5.07 -0.88 5.78
N PRO A 89 -4.16 -1.54 6.52
CA PRO A 89 -4.34 -1.73 7.96
C PRO A 89 -4.56 -0.39 8.67
N PRO A 90 -5.39 -0.33 9.72
CA PRO A 90 -5.56 0.88 10.51
C PRO A 90 -4.22 1.40 11.02
N SER A 91 -3.81 2.59 10.56
CA SER A 91 -2.52 3.18 10.92
C SER A 91 -2.62 4.69 11.09
N PRO A 92 -1.81 5.29 11.97
CA PRO A 92 -1.62 6.73 11.98
C PRO A 92 -1.12 7.22 10.61
N ARG A 93 -1.56 8.41 10.20
CA ARG A 93 -1.16 9.05 8.95
C ARG A 93 -0.43 10.36 9.25
N THR A 94 0.64 10.64 8.51
CA THR A 94 1.42 11.87 8.65
C THR A 94 1.94 12.30 7.29
N ARG A 95 2.12 13.61 7.09
CA ARG A 95 2.86 14.19 5.96
C ARG A 95 4.29 14.61 6.35
N SER A 96 4.68 14.43 7.61
CA SER A 96 6.00 14.78 8.12
C SER A 96 6.94 13.59 8.00
N LEU A 97 7.99 13.76 7.21
CA LEU A 97 9.09 12.80 7.10
C LEU A 97 9.80 12.60 8.45
N GLU A 98 10.00 13.68 9.20
CA GLU A 98 10.64 13.65 10.52
C GLU A 98 9.92 12.72 11.50
N LYS A 99 8.57 12.80 11.57
CA LYS A 99 7.77 11.91 12.42
C LYS A 99 7.93 10.44 12.02
N THR A 100 7.97 10.16 10.72
CA THR A 100 8.16 8.80 10.19
C THR A 100 9.55 8.27 10.51
N SER A 101 10.60 9.06 10.27
CA SER A 101 11.99 8.69 10.60
C SER A 101 12.15 8.46 12.10
N TYR A 102 11.58 9.33 12.94
CA TYR A 102 11.59 9.16 14.39
C TYR A 102 10.92 7.85 14.83
N PHE A 103 9.76 7.51 14.27
CA PHE A 103 9.06 6.25 14.55
C PHE A 103 9.92 5.02 14.20
N LEU A 104 10.54 5.02 13.02
CA LEU A 104 11.38 3.91 12.57
C LEU A 104 12.62 3.75 13.45
N SER A 105 13.32 4.85 13.78
CA SER A 105 14.50 4.82 14.65
C SER A 105 14.17 4.35 16.07
N GLN A 106 13.06 4.83 16.65
CA GLN A 106 12.63 4.43 18.00
C GLN A 106 12.33 2.93 18.06
N ARG A 107 11.70 2.37 17.01
CA ARG A 107 11.37 0.95 16.96
C ARG A 107 12.59 0.05 16.73
N ALA A 108 13.56 0.49 15.94
CA ALA A 108 14.81 -0.23 15.72
C ALA A 108 15.59 -0.43 17.04
N GLN A 109 15.79 0.65 17.80
CA GLN A 109 16.48 0.60 19.09
C GLN A 109 15.78 -0.31 20.11
N ARG A 110 14.44 -0.32 20.12
CA ARG A 110 13.68 -1.17 21.04
C ARG A 110 13.84 -2.66 20.73
N ASN A 111 13.98 -3.01 19.45
CA ASN A 111 14.17 -4.41 19.06
C ASN A 111 15.57 -4.93 19.38
N GLU A 112 16.60 -4.09 19.29
CA GLU A 112 17.98 -4.44 19.68
C GLU A 112 18.06 -4.82 21.16
N ILE A 113 17.48 -3.99 22.05
CA ILE A 113 17.47 -4.23 23.50
C ILE A 113 16.75 -5.54 23.87
N VAL A 114 15.63 -5.86 23.20
CA VAL A 114 14.86 -7.09 23.45
C VAL A 114 15.60 -8.34 22.95
N SER A 115 16.45 -8.22 21.93
CA SER A 115 17.21 -9.35 21.37
C SER A 115 18.45 -9.75 22.19
N GLU A 116 18.95 -8.85 23.04
CA GLU A 116 20.08 -9.10 23.95
C GLU A 116 19.64 -9.58 25.36
N SER A 117 18.33 -9.62 25.62
CA SER A 117 17.71 -10.05 26.89
C SER A 117 17.20 -11.48 26.82
#